data_AF-A0A7S2E4R1-F1
#
_entry.id   AF-A0A7S2E4R1-F1
#
_cell.length_a   1.000
_cell.length_b   1.000
_cell.length_c   1.000
_cell.angle_alpha   90.00
_cell.angle_beta   90.00
_cell.angle_gamma   90.00
#
_symmetry.space_group_name_H-M   'P 1'
#
loop_
_entity.id
_entity.type
_entity.pdbx_description
1 polymer ?
#
loop_
_entity_poly.entity_id
_entity_poly.type
_entity_poly.pdbx_seq_one_letter_code
_entity_poly.pdbx_strand_id
1 'polypeptide(L)'
;GITFYKYASELPAGCSGSFPEFMDGYAFIAFHGSWNRDIPTGYKVVYVKMTDDGFINSTDPHDLLARDSNDAQWSSGYRPVDVDFDVCGRLLVTSDGSRGGRGSNVVRISYNNNNTCCGSVFNSASLPSPHFGSALIFVASLVAAFFH
;
A
#
# COMPACT_ATOMS: atom_id res chain seq x y z
N GLY A 1 -14.02 3.87 -2.38
CA GLY A 1 -14.05 2.42 -2.16
C GLY A 1 -13.04 2.04 -1.11
N ILE A 2 -13.31 0.96 -0.39
CA ILE A 2 -12.39 0.36 0.57
C ILE A 2 -12.46 -1.16 0.45
N THR A 3 -11.32 -1.83 0.51
CA THR A 3 -11.21 -3.29 0.58
C THR A 3 -10.12 -3.67 1.59
N PHE A 4 -10.13 -4.93 2.03
CA PHE A 4 -9.10 -5.47 2.93
C PHE A 4 -8.34 -6.57 2.18
N TYR A 5 -7.01 -6.53 2.25
CA TYR A 5 -6.22 -7.57 1.62
C TYR A 5 -6.31 -8.85 2.43
N LYS A 6 -6.51 -9.96 1.71
CA LYS A 6 -6.41 -11.30 2.27
C LYS A 6 -5.32 -12.06 1.55
N TYR A 7 -4.24 -12.34 2.25
CA TYR A 7 -3.15 -13.15 1.73
C TYR A 7 -3.61 -14.59 1.50
N ALA A 8 -3.08 -15.18 0.43
CA ALA A 8 -3.22 -16.59 0.12
C ALA A 8 -1.83 -17.18 -0.12
N SER A 9 -1.49 -18.23 0.62
CA SER A 9 -0.23 -18.96 0.45
C SER A 9 -0.16 -19.72 -0.86
N GLU A 10 -1.32 -20.00 -1.46
CA GLU A 10 -1.47 -20.67 -2.74
C GLU A 10 -2.35 -19.83 -3.66
N LEU A 11 -1.85 -19.55 -4.87
CA LEU A 11 -2.58 -18.81 -5.89
C LEU A 11 -2.95 -19.73 -7.07
N PRO A 12 -4.03 -19.43 -7.81
CA PRO A 12 -4.36 -20.14 -9.03
C PRO A 12 -3.18 -20.19 -10.02
N ALA A 13 -3.11 -21.25 -10.83
CA ALA A 13 -2.08 -21.39 -11.85
C ALA A 13 -2.05 -20.18 -12.80
N GLY A 14 -0.86 -19.63 -13.05
CA GLY A 14 -0.67 -18.46 -13.90
C GLY A 14 -0.84 -17.11 -13.19
N CYS A 15 -1.14 -17.10 -11.89
CA CYS A 15 -1.13 -15.88 -11.09
C CYS A 15 0.30 -15.45 -10.72
N SER A 16 0.54 -14.14 -10.76
CA SER A 16 1.77 -13.51 -10.29
C SER A 16 1.51 -12.06 -9.90
N GLY A 17 2.40 -11.52 -9.07
CA GLY A 17 2.34 -10.13 -8.60
C GLY A 17 1.27 -9.88 -7.54
N SER A 18 0.95 -10.90 -6.73
CA SER A 18 0.13 -10.74 -5.53
C SER A 18 0.83 -9.83 -4.52
N PHE A 19 0.03 -9.12 -3.72
CA PHE A 19 0.57 -8.39 -2.59
C PHE A 19 1.21 -9.34 -1.56
N PRO A 20 2.19 -8.88 -0.77
CA PRO A 20 2.96 -9.73 0.12
C PRO A 20 2.19 -10.10 1.40
N GLU A 21 2.56 -11.22 2.03
CA GLU A 21 1.95 -11.73 3.28
C GLU A 21 1.92 -10.70 4.41
N PHE A 22 2.97 -9.88 4.56
CA PHE A 22 3.01 -8.89 5.64
C PHE A 22 1.94 -7.79 5.53
N MET A 23 1.25 -7.68 4.39
CA MET A 23 0.14 -6.76 4.19
C MET A 23 -1.22 -7.43 4.42
N ASP A 24 -1.26 -8.70 4.84
CA ASP A 24 -2.51 -9.38 5.18
C ASP A 24 -3.31 -8.56 6.20
N GLY A 25 -4.62 -8.44 5.96
CA GLY A 25 -5.53 -7.63 6.77
C GLY A 25 -5.42 -6.11 6.57
N TYR A 26 -4.47 -5.59 5.79
CA TYR A 26 -4.36 -4.14 5.57
C TYR A 26 -5.56 -3.61 4.78
N ALA A 27 -5.98 -2.39 5.10
CA ALA A 27 -7.05 -1.70 4.38
C ALA A 27 -6.49 -0.92 3.19
N PHE A 28 -7.16 -1.01 2.04
CA PHE A 28 -6.83 -0.26 0.81
C PHE A 28 -7.98 0.66 0.48
N ILE A 29 -7.69 1.93 0.20
CA ILE A 29 -8.71 2.98 0.12
C ILE A 29 -8.47 3.84 -1.12
N ALA A 30 -9.52 4.02 -1.92
CA ALA A 30 -9.54 4.98 -3.02
C ALA A 30 -10.02 6.35 -2.54
N PHE A 31 -9.17 7.36 -2.68
CA PHE A 31 -9.51 8.77 -2.51
C PHE A 31 -9.80 9.41 -3.87
N HIS A 32 -11.09 9.63 -4.11
CA HIS A 32 -11.63 10.18 -5.37
C HIS A 32 -11.15 11.60 -5.71
N GLY A 33 -10.76 12.35 -4.69
CA GLY A 33 -10.23 13.70 -4.83
C GLY A 33 -11.23 14.79 -4.50
N SER A 34 -10.72 15.89 -3.95
CA SER A 34 -11.51 17.05 -3.55
C SER A 34 -12.14 17.75 -4.76
N TRP A 35 -13.39 18.20 -4.60
CA TRP A 35 -14.07 19.06 -5.56
C TRP A 35 -14.20 20.52 -5.08
N ASN A 36 -14.01 20.77 -3.78
CA ASN A 36 -14.19 22.09 -3.16
C ASN A 36 -13.00 22.47 -2.27
N ARG A 37 -11.81 22.57 -2.87
CA ARG A 37 -10.58 23.04 -2.23
C ARG A 37 -9.75 23.82 -3.23
N ASP A 38 -9.11 24.90 -2.76
CA ASP A 38 -8.19 25.71 -3.58
C ASP A 38 -6.96 24.92 -3.99
N ILE A 39 -6.38 24.16 -3.05
CA ILE A 39 -5.32 23.19 -3.31
C ILE A 39 -5.94 21.79 -3.30
N PRO A 40 -6.04 21.12 -4.47
CA PRO A 40 -6.63 19.79 -4.57
C PRO A 40 -5.90 18.76 -3.70
N THR A 41 -6.65 17.82 -3.14
CA THR A 41 -6.11 16.66 -2.39
C THR A 41 -6.88 15.39 -2.75
N GLY A 42 -6.36 14.23 -2.35
CA GLY A 42 -6.87 12.92 -2.76
C GLY A 42 -6.32 12.53 -4.12
N TYR A 43 -7.19 12.08 -5.03
CA TYR A 43 -6.79 11.57 -6.35
C TYR A 43 -5.75 10.44 -6.23
N LYS A 44 -5.88 9.58 -5.22
CA LYS A 44 -4.87 8.57 -4.91
C LYS A 44 -5.48 7.30 -4.34
N VAL A 45 -4.69 6.24 -4.36
CA VAL A 45 -4.95 5.02 -3.59
C VAL A 45 -3.94 4.94 -2.48
N VAL A 46 -4.42 4.62 -1.28
CA VAL A 46 -3.59 4.45 -0.10
C VAL A 46 -3.81 3.08 0.52
N TYR A 47 -2.87 2.64 1.36
CA TYR A 47 -3.10 1.54 2.28
C TYR A 47 -2.86 1.98 3.74
N VAL A 48 -3.57 1.32 4.65
CA VAL A 48 -3.46 1.53 6.10
C VAL A 48 -3.11 0.19 6.72
N LYS A 49 -2.04 0.17 7.52
CA LYS A 49 -1.67 -0.99 8.32
C LYS A 49 -2.72 -1.20 9.42
N MET A 50 -3.30 -2.39 9.44
CA MET A 50 -4.25 -2.81 10.47
C MET A 50 -3.56 -3.71 11.48
N THR A 51 -4.05 -3.72 12.72
CA THR A 51 -3.72 -4.71 13.75
C THR A 51 -4.68 -5.90 13.63
N ASP A 52 -4.28 -7.04 14.20
CA ASP A 52 -5.05 -8.30 14.14
C ASP A 52 -6.45 -8.18 14.79
N ASP A 53 -6.63 -7.24 15.71
CA ASP A 53 -7.90 -6.91 16.36
C ASP A 53 -8.75 -5.86 15.59
N GLY A 54 -8.32 -5.49 14.37
CA GLY A 54 -9.09 -4.64 13.45
C GLY A 54 -8.93 -3.15 13.68
N PHE A 55 -7.98 -2.72 14.52
CA PHE A 55 -7.64 -1.30 14.69
C PHE A 55 -6.55 -0.86 13.71
N ILE A 56 -6.36 0.45 13.63
CA ILE A 56 -5.33 1.05 12.80
C ILE A 56 -4.00 1.06 13.59
N ASN A 57 -2.93 0.54 12.99
CA ASN A 57 -1.58 0.51 13.58
C ASN A 57 -0.78 1.81 13.33
N SER A 58 -1.18 2.63 12.35
CA SER A 58 -0.48 3.85 11.93
C SER A 58 -1.42 5.06 11.90
N THR A 59 -0.97 6.22 12.37
CA THR A 59 -1.80 7.44 12.30
C THR A 59 -2.03 7.91 10.86
N ASP A 60 -1.10 7.60 9.94
CA ASP A 60 -1.18 8.08 8.56
C ASP A 60 -1.32 6.93 7.56
N PRO A 61 -2.16 7.10 6.52
CA PRO A 61 -2.20 6.21 5.37
C PRO A 61 -0.94 6.36 4.51
N HIS A 62 -0.47 5.26 3.93
CA HIS A 62 0.65 5.24 3.00
C HIS A 62 0.17 5.33 1.55
N ASP A 63 0.79 6.19 0.76
CA ASP A 63 0.44 6.35 -0.66
C ASP A 63 0.91 5.15 -1.48
N LEU A 64 -0.03 4.48 -2.16
CA LEU A 64 0.23 3.37 -3.08
C LEU A 64 0.27 3.83 -4.53
N LEU A 65 -0.72 4.64 -4.92
CA LEU A 65 -0.83 5.23 -6.25
C LEU A 65 -1.14 6.72 -6.08
N ALA A 66 -0.14 7.56 -6.30
CA ALA A 66 -0.25 9.01 -6.23
C ALA A 66 0.62 9.65 -7.31
N ARG A 67 0.40 10.94 -7.55
CA ARG A 67 1.24 11.75 -8.45
C ARG A 67 2.50 12.20 -7.72
N ASP A 68 3.65 12.09 -8.35
CA ASP A 68 4.92 12.62 -7.84
C ASP A 68 5.06 14.11 -8.20
N SER A 69 4.32 14.96 -7.48
CA SER A 69 4.30 16.42 -7.74
C SER A 69 3.44 17.16 -6.70
N ASN A 70 3.54 18.50 -6.69
CA ASN A 70 2.74 19.36 -5.82
C ASN A 70 1.25 19.48 -6.20
N ASP A 71 0.80 18.85 -7.29
CA ASP A 71 -0.61 18.82 -7.68
C ASP A 71 -1.13 17.38 -7.68
N ALA A 72 -2.29 17.19 -7.05
CA ALA A 72 -2.87 15.88 -6.84
C ALA A 72 -3.57 15.35 -8.10
N GLN A 73 -4.08 16.21 -8.98
CA GLN A 73 -4.94 15.79 -10.09
C GLN A 73 -4.15 15.12 -11.22
N TRP A 74 -4.68 14.05 -11.80
CA TRP A 74 -4.05 13.40 -12.94
C TRP A 74 -4.40 14.15 -14.23
N SER A 75 -3.42 14.39 -15.11
CA SER A 75 -3.66 15.01 -16.42
C SER A 75 -4.59 14.18 -17.31
N SER A 76 -4.64 12.87 -17.09
CA SER A 76 -5.59 11.95 -17.73
C SER A 76 -7.03 12.12 -17.25
N GLY A 77 -7.28 12.87 -16.17
CA GLY A 77 -8.58 12.96 -15.51
C GLY A 77 -8.91 11.78 -14.61
N TYR A 78 -7.94 10.91 -14.30
CA TYR A 78 -8.12 9.74 -13.43
C TYR A 78 -8.54 10.13 -12.00
N ARG A 79 -9.55 9.43 -11.47
CA ARG A 79 -10.16 9.68 -10.16
C ARG A 79 -10.57 8.35 -9.51
N PRO A 80 -9.75 7.79 -8.60
CA PRO A 80 -10.04 6.51 -7.96
C PRO A 80 -11.42 6.48 -7.28
N VAL A 81 -12.29 5.58 -7.70
CA VAL A 81 -13.63 5.40 -7.11
C VAL A 81 -13.63 4.23 -6.17
N ASP A 82 -13.29 3.04 -6.68
CA ASP A 82 -13.35 1.79 -5.94
C ASP A 82 -12.09 0.95 -6.06
N VAL A 83 -11.90 0.05 -5.11
CA VAL A 83 -10.76 -0.86 -5.04
C VAL A 83 -11.21 -2.25 -4.62
N ASP A 84 -10.66 -3.28 -5.27
CA ASP A 84 -10.86 -4.66 -4.85
C ASP A 84 -9.69 -5.56 -5.28
N PHE A 85 -9.53 -6.73 -4.66
CA PHE A 85 -8.50 -7.69 -5.04
C PHE A 85 -9.05 -8.75 -5.98
N ASP A 86 -8.29 -9.06 -7.04
CA ASP A 86 -8.60 -10.20 -7.89
C ASP A 86 -8.15 -11.52 -7.28
N VAL A 87 -8.51 -12.64 -7.93
CA VAL A 87 -8.14 -14.00 -7.48
C VAL A 87 -6.64 -14.27 -7.43
N CYS A 88 -5.81 -13.40 -8.03
CA CYS A 88 -4.37 -13.48 -7.99
C CYS A 88 -3.76 -12.56 -6.91
N GLY A 89 -4.58 -11.94 -6.05
CA GLY A 89 -4.11 -11.01 -5.01
C GLY A 89 -3.56 -9.69 -5.56
N ARG A 90 -3.97 -9.28 -6.77
CA ARG A 90 -3.61 -7.98 -7.37
C ARG A 90 -4.73 -6.98 -7.14
N LEU A 91 -4.38 -5.71 -6.96
CA LEU A 91 -5.36 -4.67 -6.67
C LEU A 91 -5.96 -4.11 -7.96
N LEU A 92 -7.27 -4.20 -8.11
CA LEU A 92 -8.05 -3.52 -9.13
C LEU A 92 -8.48 -2.14 -8.58
N VAL A 93 -8.38 -1.11 -9.40
CA VAL A 93 -8.83 0.24 -9.07
C VAL A 93 -9.69 0.76 -10.19
N THR A 94 -10.89 1.22 -9.87
CA THR A 94 -11.78 1.84 -10.86
C THR A 94 -11.68 3.35 -10.82
N SER A 95 -11.93 4.00 -11.95
CA SER A 95 -12.08 5.45 -12.06
C SER A 95 -13.24 5.76 -12.98
N ASP A 96 -14.14 6.63 -12.52
CA ASP A 96 -15.22 7.20 -13.33
C ASP A 96 -14.73 8.34 -14.22
N GLY A 97 -13.54 8.88 -13.94
CA GLY A 97 -12.92 9.96 -14.69
C GLY A 97 -13.42 11.34 -14.29
N SER A 98 -13.08 12.33 -15.10
CA SER A 98 -13.44 13.73 -14.92
C SER A 98 -14.45 14.20 -15.97
N ARG A 99 -15.04 15.39 -15.75
CA ARG A 99 -15.92 16.03 -16.73
C ARG A 99 -15.22 16.11 -18.10
N GLY A 100 -15.94 15.74 -19.16
CA GLY A 100 -15.40 15.65 -20.52
C GLY A 100 -14.99 14.24 -20.96
N GLY A 101 -15.32 13.20 -20.19
CA GLY A 101 -15.17 11.79 -20.58
C GLY A 101 -13.73 11.27 -20.53
N ARG A 102 -12.84 11.95 -19.81
CA ARG A 102 -11.43 11.56 -19.67
C ARG A 102 -11.21 10.82 -18.36
N GLY A 103 -10.32 9.83 -18.37
CA GLY A 103 -9.85 9.16 -17.17
C GLY A 103 -10.78 8.07 -16.64
N SER A 104 -11.85 7.73 -17.34
CA SER A 104 -12.68 6.57 -17.03
C SER A 104 -11.94 5.29 -17.44
N ASN A 105 -11.56 4.45 -16.49
CA ASN A 105 -10.83 3.21 -16.72
C ASN A 105 -10.85 2.31 -15.49
N VAL A 106 -10.35 1.09 -15.67
CA VAL A 106 -9.98 0.19 -14.57
C VAL A 106 -8.49 -0.13 -14.72
N VAL A 107 -7.72 0.04 -13.66
CA VAL A 107 -6.30 -0.30 -13.63
C VAL A 107 -6.07 -1.47 -12.69
N ARG A 108 -5.04 -2.25 -12.98
CA ARG A 108 -4.60 -3.36 -12.14
C ARG A 108 -3.18 -3.10 -11.66
N ILE A 109 -2.99 -3.13 -10.35
CA ILE A 109 -1.70 -2.95 -9.68
C ILE A 109 -1.21 -4.32 -9.23
N SER A 110 -0.06 -4.72 -9.75
CA SER A 110 0.68 -5.90 -9.32
C SER A 110 1.82 -5.47 -8.41
N TYR A 111 2.06 -6.22 -7.34
CA TYR A 111 3.23 -6.03 -6.51
C TYR A 111 4.45 -6.72 -7.16
N ASN A 112 5.58 -6.03 -7.24
CA ASN A 112 6.83 -6.60 -7.72
C ASN A 112 7.92 -6.31 -6.68
N ASN A 113 8.59 -7.35 -6.21
CA ASN A 113 9.69 -7.24 -5.24
C ASN A 113 11.02 -6.90 -5.92
N ASN A 114 11.07 -6.89 -7.25
CA ASN A 114 12.22 -6.39 -7.98
C ASN A 114 12.17 -4.86 -7.95
N ASN A 115 13.22 -4.22 -7.44
CA ASN A 115 13.42 -2.75 -7.44
C ASN A 115 13.44 -2.11 -8.87
N THR A 116 12.98 -2.83 -9.89
CA THR A 116 12.82 -2.37 -11.25
C THR A 116 11.36 -1.94 -11.45
N CYS A 117 10.94 -0.88 -10.78
CA CYS A 117 9.73 -0.17 -11.19
C CYS A 117 10.08 0.85 -12.28
N CYS A 118 9.12 1.03 -13.18
CA CYS A 118 9.08 1.83 -14.41
C CYS A 118 9.97 3.07 -14.37
N GLY A 119 10.76 3.26 -15.43
CA GLY A 119 11.83 4.27 -15.54
C GLY A 119 11.60 5.59 -14.79
N SER A 120 12.69 6.01 -14.14
CA SER A 120 12.96 7.20 -13.31
C SER A 120 12.72 7.07 -11.79
N VAL A 121 13.82 6.74 -11.10
CA VAL A 121 14.23 7.19 -9.75
C VAL A 121 13.13 7.19 -8.68
N PHE A 122 12.76 6.01 -8.18
CA PHE A 122 12.37 5.92 -6.78
C PHE A 122 13.64 5.72 -5.96
N ASN A 123 14.02 6.75 -5.20
CA ASN A 123 15.03 6.60 -4.17
C ASN A 123 14.43 5.62 -3.15
N SER A 124 15.07 4.47 -2.99
CA SER A 124 14.66 3.38 -2.12
C SER A 124 14.62 3.83 -0.65
N ALA A 125 13.49 4.42 -0.24
CA ALA A 125 13.10 4.47 1.15
C ALA A 125 12.58 3.06 1.51
N SER A 126 13.52 2.26 2.01
CA SER A 126 13.37 0.98 2.69
C SER A 126 11.94 0.56 3.04
N LEU A 127 11.38 -0.38 2.28
CA LEU A 127 10.47 -1.36 2.86
C LEU A 127 11.30 -2.19 3.85
N PRO A 128 10.94 -2.27 5.14
CA PRO A 128 11.67 -3.11 6.08
C PRO A 128 11.52 -4.57 5.67
N SER A 129 12.66 -5.22 5.40
CA SER A 129 12.76 -6.65 5.16
C SER A 129 12.18 -7.43 6.35
N PRO A 130 11.39 -8.50 6.15
CA PRO A 130 11.00 -9.40 7.23
C PRO A 130 12.22 -10.24 7.63
N HIS A 131 12.81 -9.93 8.78
CA HIS A 131 13.79 -10.82 9.39
C HIS A 131 13.09 -12.05 9.97
N PHE A 132 13.08 -13.14 9.20
CA PHE A 132 12.91 -14.48 9.75
C PHE A 132 14.27 -15.01 10.22
N GLY A 133 14.35 -15.36 11.51
CA GLY A 133 15.18 -16.44 12.03
C GLY A 133 16.60 -16.10 12.50
N SER A 134 16.79 -16.06 13.82
CA SER A 134 17.51 -17.14 14.54
C SER A 134 17.59 -16.82 16.02
N ALA A 135 17.18 -17.79 16.83
CA ALA A 135 17.38 -17.79 18.27
C ALA A 135 18.89 -17.69 18.60
N LEU A 136 19.25 -16.79 19.51
CA LEU A 136 20.47 -16.93 20.29
C LEU A 136 20.20 -16.43 21.71
N ILE A 137 20.12 -17.38 22.63
CA ILE A 137 20.08 -17.15 24.07
C ILE A 137 21.45 -16.55 24.46
N PHE A 138 21.45 -15.36 25.06
CA PHE A 138 22.53 -14.92 25.92
C PHE A 138 21.98 -14.69 27.33
N VAL A 139 22.31 -15.62 28.22
CA VAL A 139 22.24 -15.39 29.67
C VAL A 139 23.43 -14.50 30.03
N ALA A 140 23.17 -13.32 30.57
CA ALA A 140 24.20 -12.51 31.23
C ALA A 140 23.75 -12.22 32.66
N SER A 141 24.42 -12.88 33.59
CA SER A 141 24.31 -12.72 35.04
C SER A 141 24.79 -11.33 35.45
N LEU A 142 23.96 -10.57 36.16
CA LEU A 142 24.37 -9.29 36.77
C LEU A 142 24.78 -9.55 38.22
N VAL A 143 26.09 -9.52 38.47
CA VAL A 143 26.65 -9.40 39.82
C VAL A 143 26.64 -7.91 40.17
N ALA A 144 25.82 -7.52 41.15
CA ALA A 144 25.90 -6.21 41.79
C ALA A 144 26.88 -6.30 42.96
N ALA A 145 28.01 -5.61 42.84
CA ALA A 145 28.93 -5.37 43.95
C ALA A 145 28.60 -4.01 44.59
N PHE A 146 28.51 -4.03 45.91
CA PHE A 146 28.31 -2.91 46.84
C PHE A 146 29.55 -2.01 46.97
N PHE A 147 29.34 -0.89 47.71
CA PHE A 147 30.29 0.04 48.37
C PHE A 147 30.50 1.38 47.63
N HIS A 148 30.33 2.57 48.24
CA HIS A 148 29.96 3.04 49.58
C HIS A 148 29.10 4.31 49.39
#